data_AF-A0A5K7XGW6-F1
#
_entry.id   AF-A0A5K7XGW6-F1
#
_cell.length_a   1.000
_cell.length_b   1.000
_cell.length_c   1.000
_cell.angle_alpha   90.00
_cell.angle_beta   90.00
_cell.angle_gamma   90.00
#
_symmetry.space_group_name_H-M   'P 1'
#
loop_
_entity.id
_entity.type
_entity.pdbx_description
1 polymer ?
#
loop_
_entity_poly.entity_id
_entity_poly.type
_entity_poly.pdbx_seq_one_letter_code
_entity_poly.pdbx_strand_id
1 'polypeptide(L)'
;MTRLRLFIAATLAAVGLSIAASPQATAGFDIYWLPTGSSGWNSNANWSYTPGGAARPEGAPGAAFEEIGVINNGGTATLGTAIIQDVGGVSLGQAAADSGTLSITSGGVFNSVVSPSTTGAAAIGVAGTGTLNVSGTGSFAAASLSVAGQAASQATFSGNAAVAISGSSTISRNLRITGPNVNFNSATGVTFQGTSVLTHEITSGSGHSPVKSAASVALGGNLAVQFNGVTPTAGNSWNLVDAAAITGNFANATIGGPIQVTGAPAPALGSAYRLRQTAGGNNGQLLQVALETMLVLRVNRDTGELSIRNPLGAAVSQLDGYTITSPTIGSLLTSYKGISGAPAGNAGWEKAPGNSANGLAEFKPTGSFNVSAAGTSVTLGTGFSKTAVASKGLGVNGEDLQFTYHATGGAVVSGQIEYVGTQFLNNIALIVNTTTGIASLKNDSLTSLSIDGYSILSSTGALNGATWTSLADRAGTYPNWQESPTTTSALSETNPVAPLAIPAGQSISLGNIGNFATQAAKDGLSMKFILGNESTFRMATISFTSGAALAGDYDGNGRVDGADFLLWQRGGSPNPLSAGDLATWKSNFGATSAVGAAAAVPEPAACVLACVASLAVVAGRRRR
;
A
#
# COMPACT_ATOMS: atom_id res chain seq x y z
N MET A 1 45.13 -14.10 -29.69
CA MET A 1 45.70 -13.19 -28.66
C MET A 1 45.31 -11.76 -29.03
N THR A 2 44.21 -11.26 -28.49
CA THR A 2 43.76 -9.88 -28.73
C THR A 2 42.99 -9.46 -27.50
N ARG A 3 43.66 -8.79 -26.55
CA ARG A 3 43.07 -8.34 -25.28
C ARG A 3 42.45 -6.96 -25.47
N LEU A 4 41.13 -6.93 -25.45
CA LEU A 4 40.30 -5.73 -25.41
C LEU A 4 40.46 -5.05 -24.05
N ARG A 5 40.83 -3.77 -24.04
CA ARG A 5 40.94 -2.93 -22.83
C ARG A 5 39.55 -2.42 -22.45
N LEU A 6 39.03 -2.91 -21.33
CA LEU A 6 37.79 -2.43 -20.72
C LEU A 6 38.12 -1.24 -19.80
N PHE A 7 37.71 -0.02 -20.20
CA PHE A 7 37.70 1.15 -19.34
C PHE A 7 36.46 1.09 -18.45
N ILE A 8 36.64 0.80 -17.16
CA ILE A 8 35.59 0.99 -16.14
C ILE A 8 35.84 2.35 -15.50
N ALA A 9 35.00 3.32 -15.84
CA ALA A 9 34.90 4.58 -15.09
C ALA A 9 34.10 4.30 -13.82
N ALA A 10 34.77 4.17 -12.68
CA ALA A 10 34.14 4.12 -11.38
C ALA A 10 33.79 5.55 -10.94
N THR A 11 32.52 5.93 -11.08
CA THR A 11 31.95 7.13 -10.47
C THR A 11 31.84 6.89 -8.96
N LEU A 12 32.74 7.51 -8.20
CA LEU A 12 32.74 7.49 -6.74
C LEU A 12 31.59 8.39 -6.24
N ALA A 13 30.43 7.80 -5.93
CA ALA A 13 29.35 8.47 -5.23
C ALA A 13 29.74 8.60 -3.75
N ALA A 14 30.21 9.78 -3.35
CA ALA A 14 30.45 10.10 -1.96
C ALA A 14 29.11 10.17 -1.20
N VAL A 15 28.75 9.09 -0.52
CA VAL A 15 27.72 9.09 0.52
C VAL A 15 28.31 9.82 1.73
N GLY A 16 28.19 11.14 1.73
CA GLY A 16 28.48 11.95 2.90
C GLY A 16 27.41 11.68 3.96
N LEU A 17 27.73 10.86 4.96
CA LEU A 17 27.07 10.92 6.26
C LEU A 17 27.39 12.30 6.85
N SER A 18 26.59 13.30 6.51
CA SER A 18 26.56 14.55 7.27
C SER A 18 25.81 14.25 8.56
N ILE A 19 26.56 14.01 9.63
CA ILE A 19 26.07 14.17 10.98
C ILE A 19 25.77 15.67 11.10
N ALA A 20 24.55 16.08 10.77
CA ALA A 20 24.13 17.45 10.91
C ALA A 20 24.14 17.76 12.40
N ALA A 21 25.22 18.34 12.89
CA ALA A 21 25.22 19.03 14.16
C ALA A 21 24.07 20.04 14.11
N SER A 22 23.10 19.89 15.01
CA SER A 22 22.11 20.94 15.26
C SER A 22 22.88 22.24 15.52
N PRO A 23 22.49 23.38 14.96
CA PRO A 23 23.09 24.66 15.34
C PRO A 23 22.74 24.92 16.81
N GLN A 24 23.57 24.42 17.73
CA GLN A 24 23.54 24.89 19.12
C GLN A 24 24.08 26.32 19.12
N ALA A 25 23.34 27.19 19.79
CA ALA A 25 23.63 28.60 19.93
C ALA A 25 25.04 28.82 20.50
N THR A 26 25.81 29.68 19.85
CA THR A 26 26.94 30.37 20.48
C THR A 26 26.40 31.26 21.60
N ALA A 27 26.90 31.15 22.84
CA ALA A 27 26.91 32.11 23.94
C ALA A 27 25.61 32.79 24.48
N GLY A 28 24.40 32.35 24.10
CA GLY A 28 23.15 32.85 24.70
C GLY A 28 22.93 32.40 26.15
N PHE A 29 22.08 33.12 26.90
CA PHE A 29 21.71 32.75 28.27
C PHE A 29 20.46 31.87 28.30
N ASP A 30 20.61 30.62 28.75
CA ASP A 30 19.47 29.70 28.93
C ASP A 30 18.61 30.12 30.13
N ILE A 31 17.31 30.32 29.89
CA ILE A 31 16.31 30.65 30.90
C ILE A 31 15.30 29.50 30.98
N TYR A 32 15.24 28.86 32.15
CA TYR A 32 14.58 27.58 32.33
C TYR A 32 13.14 27.72 32.81
N TRP A 33 12.25 26.99 32.14
CA TRP A 33 10.85 26.82 32.53
C TRP A 33 10.73 26.01 33.81
N LEU A 34 10.00 26.55 34.80
CA LEU A 34 9.78 25.92 36.10
C LEU A 34 8.57 24.96 36.14
N PRO A 35 7.41 25.28 35.54
CA PRO A 35 6.24 24.39 35.64
C PRO A 35 6.46 23.04 34.96
N THR A 36 6.16 21.95 35.68
CA THR A 36 6.08 20.59 35.11
C THR A 36 4.77 20.32 34.37
N GLY A 37 3.80 21.24 34.48
CA GLY A 37 2.51 21.20 33.80
C GLY A 37 2.33 22.33 32.77
N SER A 38 1.08 22.63 32.44
CA SER A 38 0.72 23.71 31.51
C SER A 38 0.63 25.06 32.22
N SER A 39 1.31 26.08 31.70
CA SER A 39 1.18 27.47 32.17
C SER A 39 1.47 28.46 31.04
N GLY A 40 1.16 29.75 31.24
CA GLY A 40 1.32 30.79 30.22
C GLY A 40 2.77 31.25 30.07
N TRP A 41 3.28 31.37 28.83
CA TRP A 41 4.65 31.83 28.55
C TRP A 41 4.97 33.17 29.24
N ASN A 42 4.01 34.11 29.20
CA ASN A 42 4.15 35.47 29.72
C ASN A 42 4.06 35.58 31.25
N SER A 43 3.87 34.48 31.98
CA SER A 43 3.90 34.52 33.45
C SER A 43 5.34 34.54 33.93
N ASN A 44 5.78 35.69 34.46
CA ASN A 44 7.14 35.91 34.95
C ASN A 44 7.57 34.85 35.99
N ALA A 45 6.64 34.36 36.81
CA ALA A 45 6.90 33.34 37.83
C ALA A 45 7.30 31.96 37.26
N ASN A 46 7.19 31.76 35.94
CA ASN A 46 7.48 30.47 35.31
C ASN A 46 8.95 30.30 34.89
N TRP A 47 9.81 31.29 35.08
CA TRP A 47 11.16 31.32 34.50
C TRP A 47 12.24 31.49 35.56
N SER A 48 13.35 30.78 35.40
CA SER A 48 14.49 30.77 36.33
C SER A 48 15.82 30.78 35.56
N TYR A 49 16.88 31.31 36.19
CA TYR A 49 18.24 31.23 35.68
C TYR A 49 18.84 29.82 35.74
N THR A 50 18.30 28.96 36.61
CA THR A 50 18.77 27.59 36.80
C THR A 50 17.62 26.59 36.77
N PRO A 51 17.85 25.36 36.30
CA PRO A 51 16.83 24.31 36.36
C PRO A 51 16.33 24.08 37.78
N GLY A 52 15.01 24.17 38.00
CA GLY A 52 14.39 23.99 39.32
C GLY A 52 14.69 25.10 40.35
N GLY A 53 15.29 26.22 39.90
CA GLY A 53 15.59 27.37 40.75
C GLY A 53 14.37 28.22 41.12
N ALA A 54 14.61 29.33 41.81
CA ALA A 54 13.57 30.30 42.12
C ALA A 54 13.17 31.09 40.86
N ALA A 55 11.93 31.59 40.84
CA ALA A 55 11.49 32.50 39.80
C ALA A 55 12.37 33.75 39.75
N ARG A 56 12.78 34.14 38.54
CA ARG A 56 13.63 35.32 38.32
C ARG A 56 12.79 36.60 38.25
N PRO A 57 13.33 37.74 38.69
CA PRO A 57 12.59 39.02 38.69
C PRO A 57 12.36 39.61 37.29
N GLU A 58 13.22 39.34 36.32
CA GLU A 58 13.19 39.86 34.94
C GLU A 58 12.04 39.25 34.11
N GLY A 59 11.47 38.14 34.56
CA GLY A 59 10.29 37.55 33.95
C GLY A 59 10.55 36.65 32.75
N ALA A 60 9.71 36.71 31.72
CA ALA A 60 9.86 35.86 30.53
C ALA A 60 11.17 36.15 29.76
N PRO A 61 11.76 35.17 29.04
CA PRO A 61 12.98 35.35 28.25
C PRO A 61 12.89 36.54 27.31
N GLY A 62 14.02 37.22 27.04
CA GLY A 62 14.08 38.37 26.13
C GLY A 62 15.33 38.44 25.28
N ALA A 63 15.17 38.79 24.00
CA ALA A 63 16.24 38.97 23.03
C ALA A 63 17.17 40.13 23.38
N ALA A 64 16.65 41.17 24.04
CA ALA A 64 17.45 42.29 24.54
C ALA A 64 18.49 41.88 25.60
N PHE A 65 18.24 40.75 26.27
CA PHE A 65 19.15 40.12 27.25
C PHE A 65 19.83 38.88 26.67
N GLU A 66 19.63 38.61 25.37
CA GLU A 66 20.27 37.49 24.68
C GLU A 66 19.86 36.12 25.27
N GLU A 67 18.59 36.02 25.65
CA GLU A 67 18.06 34.87 26.38
C GLU A 67 17.33 33.87 25.48
N ILE A 68 17.53 32.59 25.81
CA ILE A 68 16.92 31.44 25.15
C ILE A 68 15.93 30.82 26.14
N GLY A 69 14.66 30.70 25.75
CA GLY A 69 13.67 30.01 26.58
C GLY A 69 13.85 28.49 26.49
N VAL A 70 14.18 27.84 27.60
CA VAL A 70 14.37 26.39 27.68
C VAL A 70 13.20 25.74 28.40
N ILE A 71 12.50 24.83 27.71
CA ILE A 71 11.38 24.06 28.28
C ILE A 71 11.76 22.59 28.32
N ASN A 72 11.82 22.04 29.54
CA ASN A 72 12.23 20.67 29.85
C ASN A 72 11.28 20.04 30.88
N ASN A 73 11.60 18.80 31.31
CA ASN A 73 10.92 18.10 32.39
C ASN A 73 9.38 17.98 32.27
N GLY A 74 8.87 17.79 31.04
CA GLY A 74 7.43 17.65 30.76
C GLY A 74 6.66 18.97 30.71
N GLY A 75 7.33 20.11 30.90
CA GLY A 75 6.71 21.42 30.94
C GLY A 75 6.01 21.79 29.63
N THR A 76 4.89 22.50 29.74
CA THR A 76 4.13 23.02 28.59
C THR A 76 3.91 24.52 28.73
N ALA A 77 4.59 25.31 27.91
CA ALA A 77 4.30 26.74 27.78
C ALA A 77 3.18 26.97 26.76
N THR A 78 2.16 27.70 27.18
CA THR A 78 1.01 28.06 26.35
C THR A 78 1.01 29.54 26.01
N LEU A 79 0.53 29.87 24.81
CA LEU A 79 0.49 31.24 24.31
C LEU A 79 -0.83 31.49 23.56
N GLY A 80 -1.68 32.34 24.14
CA GLY A 80 -2.93 32.83 23.52
C GLY A 80 -2.91 34.34 23.21
N THR A 81 -1.81 35.01 23.53
CA THR A 81 -1.54 36.44 23.25
C THR A 81 -0.10 36.58 22.74
N ALA A 82 0.29 37.73 22.20
CA ALA A 82 1.70 37.95 21.86
C ALA A 82 2.63 37.76 23.08
N ILE A 83 3.85 37.25 22.85
CA ILE A 83 4.90 37.31 23.86
C ILE A 83 5.21 38.79 24.19
N ILE A 84 5.57 39.07 25.44
CA ILE A 84 5.80 40.45 25.92
C ILE A 84 6.99 41.11 25.21
N GLN A 85 7.99 40.30 24.84
CA GLN A 85 9.20 40.72 24.15
C GLN A 85 9.69 39.58 23.27
N ASP A 86 10.33 39.91 22.14
CA ASP A 86 11.01 38.92 21.29
C ASP A 86 12.05 38.15 22.10
N VAL A 87 12.39 36.93 21.69
CA VAL A 87 13.36 36.06 22.38
C VAL A 87 14.58 35.77 21.51
N GLY A 88 15.73 35.48 22.12
CA GLY A 88 16.95 35.11 21.39
C GLY A 88 16.94 33.65 20.88
N GLY A 89 15.99 32.85 21.35
CA GLY A 89 15.81 31.47 20.93
C GLY A 89 14.79 30.72 21.77
N VAL A 90 14.49 29.49 21.35
CA VAL A 90 13.73 28.53 22.13
C VAL A 90 14.32 27.13 21.99
N SER A 91 14.42 26.40 23.09
CA SER A 91 14.93 25.03 23.15
C SER A 91 13.94 24.15 23.91
N LEU A 92 13.46 23.08 23.27
CA LEU A 92 12.51 22.13 23.85
C LEU A 92 13.17 20.75 23.97
N GLY A 93 13.21 20.19 25.17
CA GLY A 93 13.80 18.86 25.41
C GLY A 93 15.31 18.83 25.13
N GLN A 94 16.08 19.56 25.96
CA GLN A 94 17.51 19.77 25.77
C GLN A 94 18.32 18.48 25.98
N ALA A 95 18.08 17.73 27.06
CA ALA A 95 18.76 16.47 27.36
C ALA A 95 17.90 15.23 27.01
N ALA A 96 18.54 14.06 26.92
CA ALA A 96 17.90 12.82 26.44
C ALA A 96 16.64 12.38 27.22
N ALA A 97 16.59 12.70 28.52
CA ALA A 97 15.44 12.40 29.40
C ALA A 97 14.43 13.55 29.47
N ASP A 98 14.73 14.71 28.89
CA ASP A 98 13.86 15.87 28.93
C ASP A 98 12.75 15.79 27.89
N SER A 99 11.61 16.37 28.24
CA SER A 99 10.57 16.71 27.29
C SER A 99 10.08 18.13 27.50
N GLY A 100 9.68 18.82 26.44
CA GLY A 100 9.18 20.19 26.53
C GLY A 100 8.23 20.54 25.40
N THR A 101 7.22 21.35 25.72
CA THR A 101 6.18 21.73 24.76
C THR A 101 5.98 23.24 24.71
N LEU A 102 5.90 23.78 23.49
CA LEU A 102 5.40 25.14 23.22
C LEU A 102 4.10 25.03 22.41
N SER A 103 3.01 25.57 22.94
CA SER A 103 1.69 25.56 22.28
C SER A 103 1.16 26.98 22.06
N ILE A 104 1.10 27.38 20.79
CA ILE A 104 0.62 28.68 20.33
C ILE A 104 -0.77 28.50 19.74
N THR A 105 -1.72 29.25 20.27
CA THR A 105 -3.14 29.20 19.92
C THR A 105 -3.59 30.53 19.30
N SER A 106 -4.88 30.65 18.98
CA SER A 106 -5.46 31.86 18.40
C SER A 106 -5.10 33.11 19.24
N GLY A 107 -4.57 34.15 18.59
CA GLY A 107 -4.08 35.38 19.23
C GLY A 107 -2.64 35.30 19.77
N GLY A 108 -2.06 34.11 19.87
CA GLY A 108 -0.67 33.91 20.24
C GLY A 108 0.29 34.35 19.14
N VAL A 109 1.31 35.13 19.51
CA VAL A 109 2.39 35.54 18.59
C VAL A 109 3.72 35.29 19.28
N PHE A 110 4.52 34.38 18.73
CA PHE A 110 5.86 34.08 19.19
C PHE A 110 6.88 34.51 18.14
N ASN A 111 7.88 35.27 18.55
CA ASN A 111 8.94 35.76 17.68
C ASN A 111 10.31 35.56 18.31
N SER A 112 11.15 34.79 17.62
CA SER A 112 12.53 34.51 17.99
C SER A 112 13.47 35.16 16.98
N VAL A 113 14.35 36.04 17.46
CA VAL A 113 15.18 36.91 16.63
C VAL A 113 16.66 36.69 16.89
N VAL A 114 17.48 36.97 15.89
CA VAL A 114 18.94 36.97 16.04
C VAL A 114 19.34 38.16 16.93
N SER A 115 20.21 37.92 17.91
CA SER A 115 20.86 38.95 18.73
C SER A 115 22.40 38.76 18.70
N PRO A 116 23.21 39.66 19.29
CA PRO A 116 24.67 39.58 19.20
C PRO A 116 25.27 38.22 19.62
N SER A 117 24.68 37.59 20.63
CA SER A 117 25.10 36.29 21.16
C SER A 117 23.99 35.22 21.07
N THR A 118 22.93 35.41 20.27
CA THR A 118 21.95 34.35 20.03
C THR A 118 21.60 34.23 18.56
N THR A 119 21.27 33.02 18.13
CA THR A 119 21.02 32.72 16.72
C THR A 119 19.55 32.89 16.33
N GLY A 120 18.64 33.24 17.25
CA GLY A 120 17.21 33.25 17.01
C GLY A 120 16.62 31.86 16.73
N ALA A 121 17.35 30.79 17.04
CA ALA A 121 17.00 29.43 16.65
C ALA A 121 15.84 28.85 17.50
N ALA A 122 14.99 28.08 16.84
CA ALA A 122 14.01 27.22 17.47
C ALA A 122 14.45 25.76 17.38
N ALA A 123 14.88 25.20 18.51
CA ALA A 123 15.35 23.83 18.62
C ALA A 123 14.28 22.94 19.27
N ILE A 124 13.58 22.16 18.44
CA ILE A 124 12.48 21.29 18.85
C ILE A 124 13.00 19.86 18.98
N GLY A 125 13.32 19.47 20.22
CA GLY A 125 13.92 18.17 20.52
C GLY A 125 15.41 18.19 20.20
N VAL A 126 16.24 18.55 21.17
CA VAL A 126 17.71 18.57 20.97
C VAL A 126 18.25 17.16 21.13
N ALA A 127 18.45 16.69 22.36
CA ALA A 127 18.68 15.28 22.65
C ALA A 127 17.40 14.58 23.16
N GLY A 128 16.44 15.34 23.71
CA GLY A 128 15.19 14.87 24.28
C GLY A 128 14.00 14.92 23.31
N THR A 129 12.80 15.03 23.88
CA THR A 129 11.53 15.11 23.12
C THR A 129 11.00 16.54 23.12
N GLY A 130 10.95 17.20 21.95
CA GLY A 130 10.38 18.54 21.82
C GLY A 130 9.07 18.54 21.05
N THR A 131 8.09 19.31 21.51
CA THR A 131 6.80 19.48 20.82
C THR A 131 6.48 20.96 20.57
N LEU A 132 6.34 21.34 19.30
CA LEU A 132 5.83 22.65 18.89
C LEU A 132 4.42 22.49 18.29
N ASN A 133 3.44 23.19 18.84
CA ASN A 133 2.09 23.25 18.29
C ASN A 133 1.74 24.69 17.93
N VAL A 134 1.28 24.94 16.70
CA VAL A 134 0.73 26.23 16.27
C VAL A 134 -0.64 25.98 15.64
N SER A 135 -1.68 26.62 16.17
CA SER A 135 -3.07 26.33 15.81
C SER A 135 -3.93 27.60 15.76
N GLY A 136 -5.12 27.50 15.15
CA GLY A 136 -6.02 28.65 15.01
C GLY A 136 -5.35 29.75 14.19
N THR A 137 -5.37 31.00 14.67
CA THR A 137 -4.64 32.13 14.06
C THR A 137 -3.27 32.40 14.71
N GLY A 138 -2.72 31.43 15.44
CA GLY A 138 -1.42 31.57 16.10
C GLY A 138 -0.28 31.83 15.11
N SER A 139 0.70 32.64 15.53
CA SER A 139 1.87 33.01 14.73
C SER A 139 3.17 32.60 15.41
N PHE A 140 4.06 31.96 14.65
CA PHE A 140 5.40 31.58 15.09
C PHE A 140 6.44 32.07 14.09
N ALA A 141 7.41 32.83 14.57
CA ALA A 141 8.55 33.28 13.80
C ALA A 141 9.87 32.92 14.49
N ALA A 142 10.85 32.48 13.71
CA ALA A 142 12.19 32.17 14.20
C ALA A 142 13.25 32.39 13.10
N ALA A 143 14.50 32.58 13.50
CA ALA A 143 15.60 32.70 12.55
C ALA A 143 15.95 31.35 11.90
N SER A 144 15.80 30.24 12.62
CA SER A 144 15.91 28.89 12.07
C SER A 144 15.01 27.93 12.83
N LEU A 145 14.62 26.82 12.20
CA LEU A 145 13.83 25.77 12.83
C LEU A 145 14.57 24.44 12.72
N SER A 146 14.72 23.74 13.84
CA SER A 146 15.15 22.34 13.84
C SER A 146 14.15 21.46 14.58
N VAL A 147 13.82 20.31 14.01
CA VAL A 147 12.97 19.29 14.67
C VAL A 147 13.74 17.98 14.72
N ALA A 148 14.34 17.67 15.87
CA ALA A 148 15.34 16.62 16.04
C ALA A 148 15.15 15.83 17.35
N GLY A 149 16.21 15.26 17.91
CA GLY A 149 16.17 14.56 19.20
C GLY A 149 15.50 13.19 19.10
N GLN A 150 14.66 12.86 20.08
CA GLN A 150 13.98 11.56 20.17
C GLN A 150 12.92 11.38 19.09
N ALA A 151 12.53 10.13 18.85
CA ALA A 151 11.57 9.76 17.79
C ALA A 151 10.21 10.48 17.91
N ALA A 152 9.81 10.82 19.14
CA ALA A 152 8.54 11.48 19.43
C ALA A 152 8.56 13.01 19.24
N SER A 153 9.71 13.64 18.96
CA SER A 153 9.75 15.08 18.74
C SER A 153 8.97 15.47 17.49
N GLN A 154 8.25 16.59 17.57
CA GLN A 154 7.33 16.99 16.52
C GLN A 154 7.06 18.50 16.45
N ALA A 155 6.76 18.96 15.25
CA ALA A 155 6.12 20.25 15.00
C ALA A 155 4.78 20.03 14.28
N THR A 156 3.70 20.59 14.82
CA THR A 156 2.33 20.43 14.29
C THR A 156 1.68 21.78 14.06
N PHE A 157 1.22 22.00 12.83
CA PHE A 157 0.56 23.23 12.40
C PHE A 157 -0.85 22.94 11.88
N SER A 158 -1.83 23.73 12.31
CA SER A 158 -3.24 23.54 11.96
C SER A 158 -4.05 24.85 11.94
N GLY A 159 -5.25 24.81 11.37
CA GLY A 159 -6.10 25.99 11.24
C GLY A 159 -5.50 27.01 10.26
N ASN A 160 -5.37 28.26 10.72
CA ASN A 160 -4.80 29.39 9.99
C ASN A 160 -3.42 29.79 10.54
N ALA A 161 -2.68 28.82 11.10
CA ALA A 161 -1.40 29.06 11.72
C ALA A 161 -0.41 29.71 10.73
N ALA A 162 0.29 30.75 11.18
CA ALA A 162 1.36 31.41 10.43
C ALA A 162 2.72 30.98 10.98
N VAL A 163 3.58 30.41 10.13
CA VAL A 163 4.93 29.97 10.50
C VAL A 163 5.93 30.60 9.54
N ALA A 164 6.80 31.47 10.06
CA ALA A 164 7.75 32.24 9.27
C ALA A 164 9.19 32.01 9.78
N ILE A 165 9.99 31.29 9.00
CA ILE A 165 11.39 31.02 9.29
C ILE A 165 12.24 31.87 8.36
N SER A 166 12.99 32.84 8.91
CA SER A 166 13.79 33.77 8.10
C SER A 166 15.10 33.17 7.57
N GLY A 167 15.51 32.04 8.14
CA GLY A 167 16.62 31.21 7.67
C GLY A 167 16.13 29.85 7.18
N SER A 168 16.82 28.79 7.60
CA SER A 168 16.57 27.42 7.14
C SER A 168 15.79 26.60 8.16
N SER A 169 15.12 25.57 7.64
CA SER A 169 14.42 24.57 8.45
C SER A 169 15.04 23.19 8.24
N THR A 170 15.48 22.52 9.31
CA THR A 170 16.04 21.15 9.25
C THR A 170 15.15 20.21 10.05
N ILE A 171 14.50 19.29 9.35
CA ILE A 171 13.51 18.37 9.92
C ILE A 171 14.12 16.97 9.94
N SER A 172 14.41 16.46 11.13
CA SER A 172 14.91 15.09 11.35
C SER A 172 13.86 14.16 11.96
N ARG A 173 12.74 14.72 12.45
CA ARG A 173 11.62 13.99 13.07
C ARG A 173 10.30 14.37 12.41
N ASN A 174 9.23 14.53 13.20
CA ASN A 174 7.87 14.62 12.68
C ASN A 174 7.48 16.09 12.38
N LEU A 175 7.02 16.36 11.16
CA LEU A 175 6.35 17.62 10.82
C LEU A 175 4.94 17.28 10.33
N ARG A 176 3.91 17.86 10.96
CA ARG A 176 2.51 17.69 10.56
C ARG A 176 1.91 19.02 10.12
N ILE A 177 1.32 19.03 8.92
CA ILE A 177 0.55 20.14 8.38
C ILE A 177 -0.90 19.70 8.19
N THR A 178 -1.82 20.33 8.92
CA THR A 178 -3.27 20.14 8.78
C THR A 178 -3.85 21.32 8.02
N GLY A 179 -4.21 21.09 6.75
CA GLY A 179 -4.62 22.15 5.83
C GLY A 179 -6.10 22.54 5.96
N PRO A 180 -6.60 23.42 5.08
CA PRO A 180 -5.90 24.00 3.93
C PRO A 180 -5.26 25.38 4.18
N ASN A 181 -5.35 25.94 5.40
CA ASN A 181 -5.03 27.37 5.63
C ASN A 181 -3.74 27.64 6.44
N VAL A 182 -2.92 26.63 6.73
CA VAL A 182 -1.61 26.83 7.34
C VAL A 182 -0.69 27.56 6.36
N ASN A 183 0.03 28.56 6.86
CA ASN A 183 1.00 29.35 6.10
C ASN A 183 2.42 29.12 6.62
N PHE A 184 3.08 28.04 6.17
CA PHE A 184 4.48 27.76 6.49
C PHE A 184 5.41 28.32 5.42
N ASN A 185 6.41 29.12 5.80
CA ASN A 185 7.44 29.64 4.89
C ASN A 185 8.83 29.56 5.55
N SER A 186 9.83 29.07 4.82
CA SER A 186 11.25 29.07 5.19
C SER A 186 12.06 29.80 4.11
N ALA A 187 12.79 30.85 4.45
CA ALA A 187 13.39 31.71 3.44
C ALA A 187 14.59 31.08 2.72
N THR A 188 15.45 30.35 3.43
CA THR A 188 16.73 29.85 2.88
C THR A 188 16.78 28.34 2.67
N GLY A 189 15.63 27.66 2.76
CA GLY A 189 15.51 26.24 2.42
C GLY A 189 14.82 25.41 3.48
N VAL A 190 14.45 24.19 3.10
CA VAL A 190 13.97 23.15 4.01
C VAL A 190 14.67 21.84 3.68
N THR A 191 15.20 21.16 4.70
CA THR A 191 15.85 19.85 4.54
C THR A 191 15.12 18.83 5.40
N PHE A 192 14.54 17.82 4.76
CA PHE A 192 14.01 16.62 5.41
C PHE A 192 15.09 15.54 5.44
N GLN A 193 15.49 15.12 6.64
CA GLN A 193 16.52 14.09 6.83
C GLN A 193 15.92 12.69 6.76
N GLY A 194 16.78 11.66 6.67
CA GLY A 194 16.39 10.26 6.48
C GLY A 194 15.47 9.67 7.56
N THR A 195 15.41 10.25 8.76
CA THR A 195 14.53 9.82 9.86
C THR A 195 13.26 10.65 9.99
N SER A 196 13.08 11.65 9.13
CA SER A 196 11.93 12.56 9.21
C SER A 196 10.65 11.90 8.72
N VAL A 197 9.52 12.39 9.21
CA VAL A 197 8.19 12.04 8.69
C VAL A 197 7.44 13.34 8.42
N LEU A 198 7.18 13.63 7.14
CA LEU A 198 6.32 14.73 6.72
C LEU A 198 4.90 14.21 6.57
N THR A 199 4.00 14.70 7.43
CA THR A 199 2.58 14.36 7.39
C THR A 199 1.76 15.52 6.85
N HIS A 200 1.02 15.28 5.77
CA HIS A 200 -0.01 16.18 5.29
C HIS A 200 -1.39 15.58 5.61
N GLU A 201 -2.13 16.24 6.51
CA GLU A 201 -3.54 15.95 6.76
C GLU A 201 -4.41 16.88 5.91
N ILE A 202 -4.99 16.32 4.87
CA ILE A 202 -5.81 16.99 3.87
C ILE A 202 -7.27 16.95 4.32
N THR A 203 -7.85 18.12 4.53
CA THR A 203 -9.23 18.31 5.02
C THR A 203 -10.14 19.01 4.01
N SER A 204 -9.60 19.40 2.85
CA SER A 204 -10.34 20.05 1.77
C SER A 204 -10.18 19.31 0.44
N GLY A 205 -11.26 19.22 -0.33
CA GLY A 205 -11.22 18.64 -1.68
C GLY A 205 -10.58 19.54 -2.75
N SER A 206 -10.41 20.85 -2.47
CA SER A 206 -9.95 21.84 -3.47
C SER A 206 -8.52 22.34 -3.26
N GLY A 207 -7.86 21.98 -2.18
CA GLY A 207 -6.51 22.46 -1.89
C GLY A 207 -5.95 21.98 -0.55
N HIS A 208 -4.66 22.22 -0.35
CA HIS A 208 -3.94 21.90 0.89
C HIS A 208 -2.87 22.96 1.16
N SER A 209 -2.35 22.99 2.39
CA SER A 209 -1.26 23.87 2.79
C SER A 209 0.11 23.23 2.45
N PRO A 210 0.91 23.84 1.56
CA PRO A 210 2.24 23.35 1.27
C PRO A 210 3.27 23.82 2.30
N VAL A 211 4.37 23.07 2.43
CA VAL A 211 5.63 23.57 2.99
C VAL A 211 6.27 24.48 1.93
N LYS A 212 6.51 25.76 2.25
CA LYS A 212 7.00 26.74 1.28
C LYS A 212 8.44 27.16 1.54
N SER A 213 9.19 27.37 0.46
CA SER A 213 10.54 27.92 0.51
C SER A 213 10.89 28.75 -0.73
N ALA A 214 11.50 29.92 -0.54
CA ALA A 214 12.03 30.71 -1.66
C ALA A 214 13.33 30.11 -2.23
N ALA A 215 13.90 29.11 -1.56
CA ALA A 215 15.09 28.36 -1.97
C ALA A 215 14.72 26.89 -2.24
N SER A 216 15.69 25.98 -2.11
CA SER A 216 15.47 24.55 -2.31
C SER A 216 14.73 23.88 -1.14
N VAL A 217 13.96 22.85 -1.44
CA VAL A 217 13.45 21.87 -0.49
C VAL A 217 14.05 20.51 -0.83
N ALA A 218 14.90 19.99 0.07
CA ALA A 218 15.51 18.68 -0.06
C ALA A 218 14.65 17.63 0.66
N LEU A 219 14.15 16.66 -0.11
CA LEU A 219 13.30 15.56 0.36
C LEU A 219 14.16 14.40 0.88
N GLY A 220 13.75 13.86 2.02
CA GLY A 220 14.29 12.68 2.66
C GLY A 220 13.28 12.16 3.68
N GLY A 221 13.59 11.04 4.34
CA GLY A 221 12.66 10.42 5.29
C GLY A 221 11.39 9.91 4.61
N ASN A 222 10.26 9.93 5.30
CA ASN A 222 9.00 9.35 4.83
C ASN A 222 7.90 10.41 4.65
N LEU A 223 7.06 10.20 3.64
CA LEU A 223 5.84 10.97 3.41
C LEU A 223 4.61 10.21 3.91
N ALA A 224 3.75 10.89 4.67
CA ALA A 224 2.44 10.39 5.06
C ALA A 224 1.34 11.35 4.57
N VAL A 225 0.48 10.87 3.68
CA VAL A 225 -0.69 11.63 3.22
C VAL A 225 -1.95 11.02 3.84
N GLN A 226 -2.71 11.85 4.55
CA GLN A 226 -3.92 11.47 5.26
C GLN A 226 -5.06 12.34 4.79
N PHE A 227 -6.18 11.74 4.41
CA PHE A 227 -7.41 12.46 4.14
C PHE A 227 -8.30 12.39 5.37
N ASN A 228 -8.93 13.51 5.74
CA ASN A 228 -9.86 13.56 6.86
C ASN A 228 -11.10 14.34 6.42
N GLY A 229 -12.24 13.66 6.32
CA GLY A 229 -13.49 14.25 5.84
C GLY A 229 -13.53 14.59 4.34
N VAL A 230 -12.54 14.11 3.56
CA VAL A 230 -12.46 14.32 2.11
C VAL A 230 -12.62 12.99 1.40
N THR A 231 -13.42 12.95 0.34
CA THR A 231 -13.48 11.83 -0.61
C THR A 231 -12.87 12.29 -1.94
N PRO A 232 -11.58 11.98 -2.18
CA PRO A 232 -10.92 12.31 -3.43
C PRO A 232 -11.63 11.75 -4.66
N THR A 233 -11.64 12.54 -5.73
CA THR A 233 -12.09 12.14 -7.07
C THR A 233 -10.94 12.24 -8.06
N ALA A 234 -10.98 11.43 -9.12
CA ALA A 234 -9.93 11.45 -10.13
C ALA A 234 -9.82 12.85 -10.77
N GLY A 235 -8.59 13.34 -10.92
CA GLY A 235 -8.27 14.69 -11.34
C GLY A 235 -8.02 15.67 -10.19
N ASN A 236 -8.38 15.33 -8.94
CA ASN A 236 -8.01 16.16 -7.79
C ASN A 236 -6.50 16.11 -7.53
N SER A 237 -5.95 17.24 -7.07
CA SER A 237 -4.55 17.37 -6.68
C SER A 237 -4.37 18.35 -5.54
N TRP A 238 -3.37 18.10 -4.69
CA TRP A 238 -3.06 18.89 -3.50
C TRP A 238 -1.58 19.22 -3.44
N ASN A 239 -1.26 20.49 -3.20
CA ASN A 239 0.11 20.97 -3.07
C ASN A 239 0.67 20.57 -1.70
N LEU A 240 1.79 19.85 -1.71
CA LEU A 240 2.52 19.42 -0.51
C LEU A 240 3.73 20.32 -0.25
N VAL A 241 4.44 20.72 -1.32
CA VAL A 241 5.61 21.61 -1.27
C VAL A 241 5.50 22.65 -2.38
N ASP A 242 5.92 23.88 -2.09
CA ASP A 242 6.08 24.98 -3.06
C ASP A 242 7.47 25.61 -2.87
N ALA A 243 8.39 25.38 -3.80
CA ALA A 243 9.79 25.74 -3.66
C ALA A 243 10.43 26.24 -4.96
N ALA A 244 11.57 26.94 -4.87
CA ALA A 244 12.37 27.29 -6.04
C ALA A 244 13.01 26.07 -6.71
N ALA A 245 13.39 25.08 -5.90
CA ALA A 245 13.85 23.79 -6.38
C ALA A 245 13.41 22.68 -5.41
N ILE A 246 13.01 21.52 -5.94
CA ILE A 246 12.70 20.32 -5.16
C ILE A 246 13.70 19.23 -5.56
N THR A 247 14.43 18.71 -4.58
CA THR A 247 15.50 17.72 -4.79
C THR A 247 15.31 16.49 -3.90
N GLY A 248 15.86 15.34 -4.32
CA GLY A 248 15.73 14.09 -3.56
C GLY A 248 14.38 13.40 -3.71
N ASN A 249 14.14 12.38 -2.88
CA ASN A 249 12.90 11.62 -2.81
C ASN A 249 12.63 11.21 -1.34
N PHE A 250 11.39 10.89 -1.02
CA PHE A 250 11.08 10.18 0.21
C PHE A 250 11.44 8.69 0.06
N ALA A 251 11.80 8.04 1.17
CA ALA A 251 12.13 6.62 1.22
C ALA A 251 10.96 5.72 0.80
N ASN A 252 9.72 6.15 1.05
CA ASN A 252 8.49 5.42 0.73
C ASN A 252 7.70 6.00 -0.45
N ALA A 253 8.20 7.05 -1.10
CA ALA A 253 7.52 7.70 -2.22
C ALA A 253 8.53 8.35 -3.17
N THR A 254 8.54 7.88 -4.41
CA THR A 254 9.36 8.45 -5.49
C THR A 254 8.51 9.43 -6.31
N ILE A 255 9.10 10.55 -6.71
CA ILE A 255 8.45 11.49 -7.65
C ILE A 255 8.16 10.75 -8.97
N GLY A 256 6.92 10.85 -9.45
CA GLY A 256 6.40 10.08 -10.58
C GLY A 256 5.89 8.68 -10.21
N GLY A 257 6.02 8.26 -8.96
CA GLY A 257 5.53 6.96 -8.48
C GLY A 257 4.12 7.02 -7.87
N PRO A 258 3.46 5.86 -7.74
CA PRO A 258 2.28 5.74 -6.88
C PRO A 258 2.67 5.93 -5.41
N ILE A 259 1.74 6.44 -4.62
CA ILE A 259 1.89 6.55 -3.17
C ILE A 259 0.70 5.91 -2.46
N GLN A 260 0.94 5.48 -1.23
CA GLN A 260 -0.13 5.04 -0.33
C GLN A 260 -0.67 6.24 0.45
N VAL A 261 -1.98 6.26 0.65
CA VAL A 261 -2.67 7.28 1.45
C VAL A 261 -3.56 6.60 2.48
N THR A 262 -3.97 7.34 3.50
CA THR A 262 -4.89 6.86 4.54
C THR A 262 -6.10 7.79 4.66
N GLY A 263 -7.20 7.30 5.23
CA GLY A 263 -8.41 8.11 5.47
C GLY A 263 -9.23 8.44 4.22
N ALA A 264 -8.93 7.82 3.08
CA ALA A 264 -9.74 7.84 1.86
C ALA A 264 -10.02 6.41 1.37
N PRO A 265 -11.10 6.17 0.60
CA PRO A 265 -11.32 4.88 -0.05
C PRO A 265 -10.16 4.48 -0.95
N ALA A 266 -9.95 3.17 -1.09
CA ALA A 266 -9.01 2.65 -2.07
C ALA A 266 -9.39 3.16 -3.47
N PRO A 267 -8.42 3.65 -4.27
CA PRO A 267 -8.68 4.06 -5.64
C PRO A 267 -9.37 2.96 -6.45
N ALA A 268 -10.34 3.33 -7.27
CA ALA A 268 -10.93 2.40 -8.22
C ALA A 268 -9.88 1.91 -9.23
N LEU A 269 -10.06 0.70 -9.76
CA LEU A 269 -9.19 0.19 -10.84
C LEU A 269 -9.15 1.18 -12.01
N GLY A 270 -7.95 1.50 -12.49
CA GLY A 270 -7.71 2.58 -13.45
C GLY A 270 -7.43 3.94 -12.81
N SER A 271 -7.21 4.01 -11.49
CA SER A 271 -6.75 5.21 -10.79
C SER A 271 -5.78 4.88 -9.66
N ALA A 272 -4.92 5.84 -9.32
CA ALA A 272 -4.08 5.76 -8.12
C ALA A 272 -3.66 7.16 -7.65
N TYR A 273 -3.32 7.28 -6.36
CA TYR A 273 -2.61 8.44 -5.87
C TYR A 273 -1.17 8.40 -6.34
N ARG A 274 -0.69 9.49 -6.95
CA ARG A 274 0.68 9.63 -7.42
C ARG A 274 1.30 10.92 -6.90
N LEU A 275 2.60 10.85 -6.68
CA LEU A 275 3.42 12.01 -6.37
C LEU A 275 3.95 12.58 -7.69
N ARG A 276 3.80 13.89 -7.90
CA ARG A 276 4.30 14.56 -9.11
C ARG A 276 4.98 15.87 -8.78
N GLN A 277 5.93 16.23 -9.63
CA GLN A 277 6.59 17.52 -9.60
C GLN A 277 6.19 18.31 -10.85
N THR A 278 5.70 19.53 -10.67
CA THR A 278 5.23 20.39 -11.76
C THR A 278 5.76 21.80 -11.58
N ALA A 279 5.99 22.54 -12.66
CA ALA A 279 6.22 23.98 -12.58
C ALA A 279 4.94 24.68 -12.08
N GLY A 280 5.09 25.69 -11.22
CA GLY A 280 3.97 26.45 -10.66
C GLY A 280 4.19 26.85 -9.20
N GLY A 281 3.13 27.29 -8.53
CA GLY A 281 3.22 27.82 -7.17
C GLY A 281 3.83 29.21 -7.12
N ASN A 282 4.02 29.74 -5.92
CA ASN A 282 4.58 31.08 -5.73
C ASN A 282 6.11 31.08 -5.82
N ASN A 283 6.76 29.93 -5.62
CA ASN A 283 8.22 29.81 -5.64
C ASN A 283 8.75 29.08 -6.88
N GLY A 284 7.88 28.52 -7.73
CA GLY A 284 8.23 28.07 -9.09
C GLY A 284 8.14 26.56 -9.34
N GLN A 285 8.25 25.73 -8.30
CA GLN A 285 8.04 24.29 -8.38
C GLN A 285 7.07 23.80 -7.30
N LEU A 286 6.15 22.91 -7.69
CA LEU A 286 5.21 22.25 -6.79
C LEU A 286 5.52 20.76 -6.71
N LEU A 287 5.48 20.22 -5.48
CA LEU A 287 5.26 18.81 -5.24
C LEU A 287 3.78 18.60 -4.95
N GLN A 288 3.13 17.71 -5.68
CA GLN A 288 1.70 17.45 -5.54
C GLN A 288 1.44 15.97 -5.32
N VAL A 289 0.47 15.67 -4.46
CA VAL A 289 -0.27 14.41 -4.56
C VAL A 289 -1.47 14.62 -5.47
N ALA A 290 -1.67 13.72 -6.43
CA ALA A 290 -2.82 13.75 -7.32
C ALA A 290 -3.47 12.37 -7.39
N LEU A 291 -4.80 12.32 -7.42
CA LEU A 291 -5.53 11.10 -7.76
C LEU A 291 -5.69 11.07 -9.28
N GLU A 292 -4.84 10.29 -9.95
CA GLU A 292 -4.75 10.27 -11.41
C GLU A 292 -5.44 9.05 -11.98
N THR A 293 -6.05 9.21 -13.16
CA THR A 293 -6.50 8.08 -13.98
C THR A 293 -5.33 7.49 -14.76
N MET A 294 -5.32 6.18 -14.96
CA MET A 294 -4.28 5.46 -15.67
C MET A 294 -4.82 4.27 -16.46
N LEU A 295 -4.06 3.85 -17.47
CA LEU A 295 -4.34 2.63 -18.21
C LEU A 295 -4.06 1.39 -17.35
N VAL A 296 -4.82 0.33 -17.63
CA VAL A 296 -4.67 -0.98 -17.00
C VAL A 296 -4.30 -2.01 -18.05
N LEU A 297 -3.26 -2.78 -17.78
CA LEU A 297 -2.99 -4.03 -18.50
C LEU A 297 -3.80 -5.14 -17.83
N ARG A 298 -4.79 -5.67 -18.54
CA ARG A 298 -5.52 -6.87 -18.13
C ARG A 298 -4.84 -8.11 -18.70
N VAL A 299 -4.56 -9.07 -17.81
CA VAL A 299 -3.87 -10.32 -18.10
C VAL A 299 -4.83 -11.47 -17.81
N ASN A 300 -5.29 -12.16 -18.86
CA ASN A 300 -6.09 -13.37 -18.69
C ASN A 300 -5.17 -14.58 -18.51
N ARG A 301 -5.15 -15.13 -17.30
CA ARG A 301 -4.28 -16.26 -16.91
C ARG A 301 -4.68 -17.57 -17.57
N ASP A 302 -5.94 -17.73 -17.95
CA ASP A 302 -6.47 -18.95 -18.56
C ASP A 302 -6.19 -18.98 -20.07
N THR A 303 -6.32 -17.84 -20.75
CA THR A 303 -6.14 -17.75 -22.21
C THR A 303 -4.77 -17.20 -22.65
N GLY A 304 -4.02 -16.59 -21.72
CA GLY A 304 -2.79 -15.85 -22.01
C GLY A 304 -3.02 -14.52 -22.72
N GLU A 305 -4.28 -14.09 -22.89
CA GLU A 305 -4.61 -12.84 -23.57
C GLU A 305 -4.20 -11.63 -22.73
N LEU A 306 -3.50 -10.70 -23.38
CA LEU A 306 -3.17 -9.38 -22.85
C LEU A 306 -4.09 -8.34 -23.48
N SER A 307 -4.53 -7.36 -22.70
CA SER A 307 -5.27 -6.21 -23.24
C SER A 307 -5.02 -4.94 -22.45
N ILE A 308 -4.99 -3.79 -23.13
CA ILE A 308 -4.91 -2.48 -22.48
C ILE A 308 -6.32 -1.90 -22.42
N ARG A 309 -6.74 -1.44 -21.24
CA ARG A 309 -8.08 -0.87 -21.01
C ARG A 309 -7.99 0.45 -20.24
N ASN A 310 -8.97 1.31 -20.45
CA ASN A 310 -9.22 2.50 -19.65
C ASN A 310 -10.54 2.33 -18.88
N PRO A 311 -10.52 1.84 -17.63
CA PRO A 311 -11.75 1.54 -16.89
C PRO A 311 -12.59 2.77 -16.57
N LEU A 312 -11.97 3.94 -16.41
CA LEU A 312 -12.63 5.15 -15.92
C LEU A 312 -13.00 6.13 -17.03
N GLY A 313 -12.60 5.88 -18.28
CA GLY A 313 -12.99 6.68 -19.45
C GLY A 313 -12.49 8.14 -19.44
N ALA A 314 -11.56 8.48 -18.54
CA ALA A 314 -11.01 9.83 -18.41
C ALA A 314 -9.75 10.02 -19.28
N ALA A 315 -9.22 11.25 -19.27
CA ALA A 315 -8.22 11.85 -20.16
C ALA A 315 -6.80 11.22 -20.21
N VAL A 316 -6.69 9.89 -20.11
CA VAL A 316 -5.51 9.15 -20.56
C VAL A 316 -5.74 8.80 -22.04
N SER A 317 -5.90 9.83 -22.85
CA SER A 317 -6.56 9.70 -24.16
C SER A 317 -5.62 9.38 -25.30
N GLN A 318 -4.30 9.40 -25.12
CA GLN A 318 -3.38 9.28 -26.26
C GLN A 318 -2.06 8.61 -25.85
N LEU A 319 -1.82 7.45 -26.45
CA LEU A 319 -0.70 6.55 -26.29
C LEU A 319 0.15 6.56 -27.56
N ASP A 320 1.47 6.72 -27.44
CA ASP A 320 2.41 6.56 -28.55
C ASP A 320 3.49 5.48 -28.28
N GLY A 321 3.43 4.82 -27.12
CA GLY A 321 4.27 3.67 -26.83
C GLY A 321 3.87 2.97 -25.53
N TYR A 322 4.15 1.67 -25.43
CA TYR A 322 3.99 0.92 -24.20
C TYR A 322 5.06 -0.13 -24.03
N THR A 323 5.30 -0.50 -22.78
CA THR A 323 6.19 -1.61 -22.40
C THR A 323 5.52 -2.47 -21.34
N ILE A 324 5.61 -3.78 -21.53
CA ILE A 324 5.22 -4.82 -20.58
C ILE A 324 6.48 -5.62 -20.27
N THR A 325 6.87 -5.72 -19.01
CA THR A 325 8.04 -6.52 -18.61
C THR A 325 7.64 -7.66 -17.69
N SER A 326 8.43 -8.73 -17.71
CA SER A 326 8.38 -9.86 -16.77
C SER A 326 9.79 -10.01 -16.19
N PRO A 327 10.13 -9.22 -15.16
CA PRO A 327 11.50 -9.07 -14.67
C PRO A 327 12.06 -10.33 -14.01
N THR A 328 11.20 -11.19 -13.46
CA THR A 328 11.63 -12.36 -12.67
C THR A 328 11.37 -13.66 -13.42
N ILE A 329 10.23 -13.78 -14.09
CA ILE A 329 9.77 -15.04 -14.68
C ILE A 329 10.16 -15.13 -16.15
N GLY A 330 10.11 -14.04 -16.89
CA GLY A 330 10.19 -14.10 -18.34
C GLY A 330 8.97 -14.82 -18.94
N SER A 331 7.77 -14.40 -18.54
CA SER A 331 6.50 -15.04 -18.89
C SER A 331 5.86 -14.53 -20.20
N LEU A 332 6.56 -13.69 -20.98
CA LEU A 332 5.99 -13.05 -22.16
C LEU A 332 6.23 -13.84 -23.45
N LEU A 333 5.29 -13.74 -24.41
CA LEU A 333 5.38 -14.37 -25.72
C LEU A 333 5.62 -13.30 -26.80
N THR A 334 6.73 -13.41 -27.53
CA THR A 334 7.06 -12.49 -28.64
C THR A 334 6.14 -12.64 -29.84
N SER A 335 5.39 -13.74 -29.91
CA SER A 335 4.34 -14.01 -30.91
C SER A 335 3.03 -13.24 -30.67
N TYR A 336 2.92 -12.46 -29.59
CA TYR A 336 1.76 -11.62 -29.32
C TYR A 336 1.44 -10.72 -30.53
N LYS A 337 0.16 -10.37 -30.70
CA LYS A 337 -0.27 -9.54 -31.84
C LYS A 337 0.14 -8.08 -31.64
N GLY A 338 -0.03 -7.57 -30.42
CA GLY A 338 0.19 -6.16 -30.07
C GLY A 338 -0.82 -5.22 -30.71
N ILE A 339 -0.64 -3.91 -30.52
CA ILE A 339 -1.51 -2.89 -31.14
C ILE A 339 -1.29 -2.85 -32.66
N SER A 340 -0.06 -3.12 -33.10
CA SER A 340 0.30 -3.28 -34.51
C SER A 340 -0.48 -4.39 -35.24
N GLY A 341 -0.98 -5.40 -34.50
CA GLY A 341 -1.66 -6.58 -35.04
C GLY A 341 -3.08 -6.86 -34.53
N ALA A 342 -3.68 -5.98 -33.72
CA ALA A 342 -5.07 -6.07 -33.25
C ALA A 342 -6.07 -5.96 -34.43
N PRO A 343 -7.35 -6.39 -34.30
CA PRO A 343 -8.30 -6.33 -35.43
C PRO A 343 -8.48 -4.89 -35.91
N ALA A 344 -8.18 -4.67 -37.20
CA ALA A 344 -7.75 -3.41 -37.82
C ALA A 344 -6.44 -2.87 -37.22
N GLY A 345 -5.30 -3.41 -37.67
CA GLY A 345 -3.97 -2.97 -37.24
C GLY A 345 -3.86 -1.45 -37.33
N ASN A 346 -3.54 -0.80 -36.21
CA ASN A 346 -3.46 0.65 -36.18
C ASN A 346 -2.22 1.08 -36.96
N ALA A 347 -2.43 1.71 -38.12
CA ALA A 347 -1.36 2.18 -38.99
C ALA A 347 -0.33 3.01 -38.20
N GLY A 348 0.95 2.67 -38.36
CA GLY A 348 2.08 3.36 -37.75
C GLY A 348 2.57 2.79 -36.41
N TRP A 349 1.94 1.75 -35.84
CA TRP A 349 2.50 1.04 -34.69
C TRP A 349 3.55 0.01 -35.11
N GLU A 350 4.66 -0.02 -34.39
CA GLU A 350 5.80 -0.89 -34.66
C GLU A 350 6.27 -1.60 -33.38
N LYS A 351 6.64 -2.88 -33.52
CA LYS A 351 7.25 -3.65 -32.43
C LYS A 351 8.68 -3.20 -32.21
N ALA A 352 9.07 -3.05 -30.94
CA ALA A 352 10.47 -2.82 -30.59
C ALA A 352 11.35 -4.03 -30.98
N PRO A 353 12.58 -3.79 -31.49
CA PRO A 353 13.48 -4.87 -31.91
C PRO A 353 14.00 -5.74 -30.76
N GLY A 354 13.80 -5.32 -29.50
CA GLY A 354 14.25 -6.03 -28.29
C GLY A 354 13.19 -6.92 -27.62
N ASN A 355 12.07 -7.20 -28.29
CA ASN A 355 11.02 -8.02 -27.70
C ASN A 355 11.52 -9.44 -27.36
N SER A 356 11.27 -9.86 -26.13
CA SER A 356 11.74 -11.13 -25.56
C SER A 356 10.74 -11.67 -24.55
N ALA A 357 11.07 -12.80 -23.92
CA ALA A 357 10.26 -13.34 -22.83
C ALA A 357 10.20 -12.40 -21.60
N ASN A 358 11.16 -11.48 -21.46
CA ASN A 358 11.25 -10.54 -20.33
C ASN A 358 10.66 -9.15 -20.64
N GLY A 359 10.36 -8.84 -21.89
CA GLY A 359 9.88 -7.52 -22.28
C GLY A 359 9.21 -7.52 -23.63
N LEU A 360 8.00 -6.95 -23.69
CA LEU A 360 7.30 -6.61 -24.92
C LEU A 360 7.12 -5.10 -24.96
N ALA A 361 7.47 -4.48 -26.07
CA ALA A 361 7.25 -3.07 -26.32
C ALA A 361 6.81 -2.84 -27.76
N GLU A 362 5.93 -1.85 -27.91
CA GLU A 362 5.61 -1.23 -29.20
C GLU A 362 5.64 0.29 -29.03
N PHE A 363 5.88 0.97 -30.14
CA PHE A 363 5.85 2.42 -30.24
C PHE A 363 5.21 2.84 -31.55
N LYS A 364 4.73 4.08 -31.57
CA LYS A 364 4.16 4.73 -32.74
C LYS A 364 5.03 5.94 -33.05
N PRO A 365 5.90 5.88 -34.08
CA PRO A 365 6.85 6.98 -34.36
C PRO A 365 6.18 8.32 -34.65
N THR A 366 4.96 8.28 -35.19
CA THR A 366 4.20 9.48 -35.54
C THR A 366 2.74 9.39 -35.10
N GLY A 367 2.25 10.48 -34.50
CA GLY A 367 0.89 10.57 -33.97
C GLY A 367 0.70 9.75 -32.69
N SER A 368 -0.56 9.62 -32.28
CA SER A 368 -0.93 8.88 -31.07
C SER A 368 -2.09 7.94 -31.34
N PHE A 369 -2.41 7.11 -30.37
CA PHE A 369 -3.50 6.17 -30.40
C PHE A 369 -4.38 6.34 -29.17
N ASN A 370 -5.69 6.36 -29.38
CA ASN A 370 -6.62 6.78 -28.36
C ASN A 370 -7.32 5.58 -27.69
N VAL A 371 -7.16 5.47 -26.37
CA VAL A 371 -7.84 4.51 -25.50
C VAL A 371 -8.86 5.27 -24.61
N SER A 372 -9.80 6.02 -25.21
CA SER A 372 -10.65 7.01 -24.50
C SER A 372 -12.06 6.58 -24.17
N ALA A 373 -12.70 5.65 -24.89
CA ALA A 373 -14.08 5.32 -24.56
C ALA A 373 -14.11 4.42 -23.32
N ALA A 374 -14.86 4.82 -22.29
CA ALA A 374 -15.06 4.02 -21.08
C ALA A 374 -15.46 2.59 -21.45
N GLY A 375 -14.70 1.59 -20.96
CA GLY A 375 -14.95 0.17 -21.28
C GLY A 375 -14.34 -0.33 -22.59
N THR A 376 -13.63 0.50 -23.36
CA THR A 376 -12.84 0.01 -24.50
C THR A 376 -11.58 -0.71 -24.01
N SER A 377 -11.36 -1.88 -24.61
CA SER A 377 -10.20 -2.72 -24.40
C SER A 377 -9.55 -2.99 -25.74
N VAL A 378 -8.24 -2.80 -25.81
CA VAL A 378 -7.44 -3.12 -26.99
C VAL A 378 -6.71 -4.41 -26.70
N THR A 379 -7.14 -5.48 -27.35
CA THR A 379 -6.46 -6.78 -27.26
C THR A 379 -5.08 -6.69 -27.90
N LEU A 380 -4.08 -7.22 -27.19
CA LEU A 380 -2.73 -7.41 -27.68
C LEU A 380 -2.52 -8.87 -28.14
N GLY A 381 -3.58 -9.68 -28.11
CA GLY A 381 -3.54 -11.12 -28.36
C GLY A 381 -2.90 -11.90 -27.21
N THR A 382 -2.56 -13.16 -27.49
CA THR A 382 -1.91 -14.05 -26.53
C THR A 382 -0.45 -13.63 -26.32
N GLY A 383 -0.17 -13.02 -25.17
CA GLY A 383 1.15 -12.52 -24.81
C GLY A 383 1.69 -13.02 -23.47
N PHE A 384 0.86 -13.67 -22.64
CA PHE A 384 1.27 -14.27 -21.38
C PHE A 384 1.36 -15.80 -21.50
N SER A 385 2.45 -16.38 -20.99
CA SER A 385 2.75 -17.81 -21.07
C SER A 385 2.69 -18.48 -19.71
N LYS A 386 1.60 -19.20 -19.47
CA LYS A 386 1.44 -20.10 -18.31
C LYS A 386 2.53 -21.18 -18.27
N THR A 387 2.95 -21.68 -19.44
CA THR A 387 4.05 -22.66 -19.56
C THR A 387 5.40 -22.08 -19.14
N ALA A 388 5.67 -20.81 -19.45
CA ALA A 388 6.89 -20.15 -19.01
C ALA A 388 6.93 -20.00 -17.48
N VAL A 389 5.80 -19.62 -16.86
CA VAL A 389 5.66 -19.63 -15.39
C VAL A 389 5.94 -21.04 -14.84
N ALA A 390 5.33 -22.06 -15.43
CA ALA A 390 5.47 -23.44 -14.97
C ALA A 390 6.93 -23.93 -15.00
N SER A 391 7.70 -23.48 -16.00
CA SER A 391 9.11 -23.84 -16.15
C SER A 391 10.02 -23.34 -15.02
N LYS A 392 9.55 -22.39 -14.20
CA LYS A 392 10.31 -21.87 -13.04
C LYS A 392 10.20 -22.75 -11.80
N GLY A 393 9.40 -23.81 -11.85
CA GLY A 393 9.22 -24.75 -10.76
C GLY A 393 7.92 -24.54 -10.00
N LEU A 394 7.67 -25.43 -9.04
CA LEU A 394 6.41 -25.45 -8.31
C LEU A 394 6.29 -24.31 -7.30
N GLY A 395 5.08 -23.77 -7.15
CA GLY A 395 4.76 -22.72 -6.18
C GLY A 395 5.26 -21.32 -6.58
N VAL A 396 5.76 -21.16 -7.81
CA VAL A 396 6.20 -19.85 -8.32
C VAL A 396 4.98 -19.02 -8.72
N ASN A 397 4.84 -17.83 -8.11
CA ASN A 397 3.83 -16.87 -8.54
C ASN A 397 4.22 -16.27 -9.91
N GLY A 398 3.37 -16.47 -10.91
CA GLY A 398 3.57 -15.94 -12.26
C GLY A 398 3.16 -14.49 -12.48
N GLU A 399 2.60 -13.83 -11.45
CA GLU A 399 2.06 -12.47 -11.52
C GLU A 399 3.16 -11.42 -11.32
N ASP A 400 4.21 -11.47 -12.14
CA ASP A 400 5.38 -10.59 -12.03
C ASP A 400 5.39 -9.43 -13.03
N LEU A 401 4.36 -9.31 -13.87
CA LEU A 401 4.36 -8.32 -14.94
C LEU A 401 4.44 -6.89 -14.39
N GLN A 402 5.05 -6.01 -15.16
CA GLN A 402 4.99 -4.55 -14.98
C GLN A 402 4.52 -3.91 -16.28
N PHE A 403 3.81 -2.79 -16.18
CA PHE A 403 3.24 -2.10 -17.33
C PHE A 403 3.54 -0.61 -17.27
N THR A 404 4.17 -0.09 -18.32
CA THR A 404 4.39 1.34 -18.52
C THR A 404 3.89 1.76 -19.89
N TYR A 405 3.51 3.03 -20.01
CA TYR A 405 3.06 3.61 -21.26
C TYR A 405 3.50 5.06 -21.40
N HIS A 406 3.59 5.52 -22.63
CA HIS A 406 3.93 6.90 -22.96
C HIS A 406 2.64 7.67 -23.26
N ALA A 407 2.40 8.71 -22.47
CA ALA A 407 1.30 9.65 -22.72
C ALA A 407 1.78 10.80 -23.62
N THR A 408 0.87 11.39 -24.39
CA THR A 408 1.17 12.55 -25.25
C THR A 408 1.85 13.67 -24.45
N GLY A 409 3.06 14.05 -24.88
CA GLY A 409 3.98 14.89 -24.11
C GLY A 409 5.28 14.18 -23.71
N GLY A 410 5.41 12.88 -24.00
CA GLY A 410 6.65 12.10 -23.84
C GLY A 410 6.90 11.58 -22.43
N ALA A 411 5.95 11.75 -21.51
CA ALA A 411 6.07 11.26 -20.14
C ALA A 411 5.79 9.74 -20.08
N VAL A 412 6.70 9.01 -19.44
CA VAL A 412 6.48 7.60 -19.11
C VAL A 412 5.62 7.51 -17.85
N VAL A 413 4.53 6.76 -17.94
CA VAL A 413 3.57 6.55 -16.85
C VAL A 413 3.52 5.07 -16.52
N SER A 414 3.60 4.74 -15.22
CA SER A 414 3.36 3.39 -14.74
C SER A 414 1.85 3.15 -14.71
N GLY A 415 1.39 2.16 -15.47
CA GLY A 415 0.00 1.72 -15.45
C GLY A 415 -0.25 0.67 -14.37
N GLN A 416 -1.52 0.31 -14.22
CA GLN A 416 -1.96 -0.76 -13.33
C GLN A 416 -2.02 -2.10 -14.06
N ILE A 417 -2.02 -3.19 -13.30
CA ILE A 417 -2.21 -4.54 -13.83
C ILE A 417 -3.40 -5.18 -13.15
N GLU A 418 -4.22 -5.85 -13.94
CA GLU A 418 -5.34 -6.65 -13.47
C GLU A 418 -5.19 -8.08 -13.99
N TYR A 419 -4.96 -9.02 -13.08
CA TYR A 419 -4.92 -10.45 -13.40
C TYR A 419 -6.31 -11.07 -13.25
N VAL A 420 -6.84 -11.64 -14.33
CA VAL A 420 -8.14 -12.34 -14.35
C VAL A 420 -7.97 -13.81 -14.70
N GLY A 421 -8.98 -14.63 -14.40
CA GLY A 421 -8.95 -16.09 -14.61
C GLY A 421 -8.60 -16.87 -13.33
N THR A 422 -8.12 -18.11 -13.48
CA THR A 422 -7.72 -18.98 -12.34
C THR A 422 -6.24 -18.78 -11.99
N GLN A 423 -5.91 -18.62 -10.70
CA GLN A 423 -4.54 -18.22 -10.32
C GLN A 423 -3.65 -19.42 -10.52
N PHE A 424 -2.70 -19.31 -11.45
CA PHE A 424 -1.81 -20.40 -11.73
C PHE A 424 -0.62 -20.34 -10.78
N LEU A 425 -0.68 -21.17 -9.74
CA LEU A 425 0.38 -21.26 -8.74
C LEU A 425 1.38 -22.38 -9.05
N ASN A 426 1.14 -23.14 -10.13
CA ASN A 426 1.94 -24.30 -10.53
C ASN A 426 2.24 -25.20 -9.32
N ASN A 427 1.22 -25.69 -8.62
CA ASN A 427 1.41 -26.39 -7.34
C ASN A 427 0.33 -27.45 -7.12
N ILE A 428 0.49 -28.25 -6.07
CA ILE A 428 -0.64 -28.98 -5.47
C ILE A 428 -1.48 -27.97 -4.67
N ALA A 429 -2.79 -28.02 -4.86
CA ALA A 429 -3.75 -27.22 -4.12
C ALA A 429 -4.61 -28.13 -3.23
N LEU A 430 -4.79 -27.75 -1.97
CA LEU A 430 -5.85 -28.27 -1.10
C LEU A 430 -7.09 -27.41 -1.32
N ILE A 431 -8.13 -27.98 -1.93
CA ILE A 431 -9.42 -27.32 -2.12
C ILE A 431 -10.35 -27.81 -1.01
N VAL A 432 -10.92 -26.88 -0.23
CA VAL A 432 -11.81 -27.20 0.89
C VAL A 432 -13.18 -26.56 0.69
N ASN A 433 -14.22 -27.38 0.66
CA ASN A 433 -15.59 -26.88 0.73
C ASN A 433 -15.90 -26.48 2.18
N THR A 434 -16.09 -25.19 2.40
CA THR A 434 -16.30 -24.62 3.74
C THR A 434 -17.64 -25.00 4.37
N THR A 435 -18.61 -25.48 3.59
CA THR A 435 -19.94 -25.91 4.04
C THR A 435 -19.95 -27.36 4.49
N THR A 436 -19.29 -28.24 3.74
CA THR A 436 -19.30 -29.70 4.02
C THR A 436 -18.07 -30.20 4.75
N GLY A 437 -16.97 -29.45 4.72
CA GLY A 437 -15.68 -29.88 5.25
C GLY A 437 -14.92 -30.84 4.32
N ILE A 438 -15.50 -31.22 3.17
CA ILE A 438 -14.85 -32.10 2.20
C ILE A 438 -13.69 -31.35 1.55
N ALA A 439 -12.53 -32.01 1.49
CA ALA A 439 -11.36 -31.51 0.80
C ALA A 439 -10.90 -32.41 -0.35
N SER A 440 -10.14 -31.84 -1.28
CA SER A 440 -9.47 -32.56 -2.36
C SER A 440 -8.06 -32.03 -2.60
N LEU A 441 -7.16 -32.92 -3.04
CA LEU A 441 -5.87 -32.55 -3.62
C LEU A 441 -6.05 -32.36 -5.11
N LYS A 442 -5.84 -31.15 -5.59
CA LYS A 442 -5.81 -30.86 -7.02
C LYS A 442 -4.38 -30.63 -7.47
N ASN A 443 -3.97 -31.30 -8.54
CA ASN A 443 -2.75 -30.93 -9.24
C ASN A 443 -3.05 -29.72 -10.16
N ASP A 444 -2.71 -28.52 -9.70
CA ASP A 444 -2.90 -27.28 -10.44
C ASP A 444 -1.66 -26.92 -11.30
N SER A 445 -0.71 -27.84 -11.46
CA SER A 445 0.43 -27.71 -12.38
C SER A 445 0.08 -28.15 -13.82
N LEU A 446 1.01 -27.92 -14.76
CA LEU A 446 0.84 -28.33 -16.16
C LEU A 446 1.37 -29.74 -16.47
N THR A 447 1.95 -30.42 -15.49
CA THR A 447 2.55 -31.76 -15.64
C THR A 447 1.94 -32.73 -14.63
N SER A 448 2.09 -34.03 -14.86
CA SER A 448 1.75 -35.00 -13.81
C SER A 448 2.70 -34.81 -12.63
N LEU A 449 2.16 -34.73 -11.42
CA LEU A 449 2.92 -34.72 -10.18
C LEU A 449 2.67 -36.02 -9.44
N SER A 450 3.69 -36.60 -8.83
CA SER A 450 3.53 -37.81 -8.03
C SER A 450 3.94 -37.53 -6.60
N ILE A 451 3.06 -37.84 -5.64
CA ILE A 451 3.28 -37.57 -4.21
C ILE A 451 3.52 -38.86 -3.43
N ASP A 452 4.46 -38.83 -2.49
CA ASP A 452 4.69 -39.92 -1.53
C ASP A 452 3.88 -39.72 -0.24
N GLY A 453 3.41 -38.50 0.02
CA GLY A 453 2.68 -38.21 1.24
C GLY A 453 2.30 -36.75 1.40
N TYR A 454 1.45 -36.51 2.38
CA TYR A 454 0.99 -35.18 2.73
C TYR A 454 0.62 -35.07 4.22
N SER A 455 0.62 -33.83 4.71
CA SER A 455 0.09 -33.47 6.03
C SER A 455 -0.74 -32.20 5.92
N ILE A 456 -2.00 -32.27 6.29
CA ILE A 456 -2.88 -31.13 6.53
C ILE A 456 -2.73 -30.75 7.99
N LEU A 457 -2.49 -29.47 8.27
CA LEU A 457 -2.18 -28.93 9.59
C LEU A 457 -3.15 -27.80 9.93
N SER A 458 -3.58 -27.72 11.18
CA SER A 458 -4.40 -26.63 11.70
C SER A 458 -3.82 -26.07 12.99
N SER A 459 -3.49 -24.78 12.99
CA SER A 459 -3.04 -24.06 14.19
C SER A 459 -4.19 -23.78 15.18
N THR A 460 -5.43 -23.92 14.74
CA THR A 460 -6.64 -23.62 15.53
C THR A 460 -7.38 -24.88 15.99
N GLY A 461 -6.91 -26.08 15.62
CA GLY A 461 -7.56 -27.34 15.98
C GLY A 461 -8.83 -27.63 15.17
N ALA A 462 -8.97 -27.09 13.96
CA ALA A 462 -10.18 -27.17 13.15
C ALA A 462 -10.39 -28.52 12.42
N LEU A 463 -9.40 -29.43 12.47
CA LEU A 463 -9.45 -30.71 11.77
C LEU A 463 -10.28 -31.74 12.55
N ASN A 464 -10.88 -32.70 11.83
CA ASN A 464 -11.64 -33.79 12.42
C ASN A 464 -11.13 -35.15 11.92
N GLY A 465 -10.29 -35.80 12.73
CA GLY A 465 -9.77 -37.13 12.42
C GLY A 465 -10.76 -38.28 12.65
N ALA A 466 -11.79 -38.09 13.48
CA ALA A 466 -12.66 -39.18 13.92
C ALA A 466 -13.63 -39.66 12.82
N THR A 467 -13.94 -38.80 11.85
CA THR A 467 -14.84 -39.11 10.72
C THR A 467 -14.14 -38.91 9.37
N TRP A 468 -12.81 -38.85 9.38
CA TRP A 468 -12.03 -38.66 8.17
C TRP A 468 -12.02 -39.96 7.37
N THR A 469 -12.42 -39.91 6.10
CA THR A 469 -12.32 -41.06 5.18
C THR A 469 -11.17 -40.81 4.23
N SER A 470 -10.02 -41.37 4.56
CA SER A 470 -8.70 -41.04 4.00
C SER A 470 -8.40 -41.81 2.70
N LEU A 471 -7.20 -41.66 2.11
CA LEU A 471 -6.75 -42.55 1.02
C LEU A 471 -6.49 -43.98 1.53
N ALA A 472 -5.91 -44.14 2.73
CA ALA A 472 -5.65 -45.44 3.35
C ALA A 472 -6.93 -46.26 3.58
N ASP A 473 -8.05 -45.62 3.91
CA ASP A 473 -9.37 -46.27 4.03
C ASP A 473 -9.89 -46.85 2.70
N ARG A 474 -9.32 -46.36 1.58
CA ARG A 474 -9.69 -46.73 0.20
C ARG A 474 -8.58 -47.56 -0.45
N ALA A 475 -7.98 -48.50 0.30
CA ALA A 475 -6.83 -49.30 -0.11
C ALA A 475 -7.00 -50.07 -1.45
N GLY A 476 -8.24 -50.35 -1.88
CA GLY A 476 -8.51 -50.95 -3.20
C GLY A 476 -8.19 -50.01 -4.37
N THR A 477 -8.31 -48.69 -4.16
CA THR A 477 -7.99 -47.64 -5.14
C THR A 477 -6.62 -47.03 -4.88
N TYR A 478 -6.22 -46.90 -3.61
CA TYR A 478 -4.96 -46.28 -3.18
C TYR A 478 -4.15 -47.27 -2.32
N PRO A 479 -3.53 -48.30 -2.93
CA PRO A 479 -2.81 -49.33 -2.18
C PRO A 479 -1.58 -48.74 -1.47
N ASN A 480 -1.26 -49.30 -0.30
CA ASN A 480 -0.07 -48.99 0.52
C ASN A 480 -0.04 -47.58 1.14
N TRP A 481 -1.10 -46.78 1.02
CA TRP A 481 -1.25 -45.56 1.80
C TRP A 481 -1.47 -45.90 3.28
N GLN A 482 -0.80 -45.15 4.15
CA GLN A 482 -0.83 -45.35 5.60
C GLN A 482 -1.14 -44.04 6.30
N GLU A 483 -2.14 -44.07 7.17
CA GLU A 483 -2.46 -42.96 8.05
C GLU A 483 -1.50 -42.86 9.23
N SER A 484 -1.06 -41.64 9.52
CA SER A 484 -0.50 -41.31 10.83
C SER A 484 -1.63 -41.04 11.83
N PRO A 485 -1.37 -41.14 13.16
CA PRO A 485 -2.39 -40.82 14.16
C PRO A 485 -3.05 -39.46 13.92
N THR A 486 -4.35 -39.47 13.69
CA THR A 486 -5.12 -38.26 13.38
C THR A 486 -5.34 -37.43 14.64
N THR A 487 -5.22 -36.11 14.52
CA THR A 487 -5.51 -35.18 15.62
C THR A 487 -6.34 -34.01 15.08
N THR A 488 -6.86 -33.17 15.97
CA THR A 488 -7.52 -31.91 15.59
C THR A 488 -6.56 -30.91 14.93
N SER A 489 -5.25 -31.13 15.05
CA SER A 489 -4.21 -30.24 14.55
C SER A 489 -3.45 -30.81 13.34
N ALA A 490 -3.60 -32.11 13.05
CA ALA A 490 -2.91 -32.75 11.93
C ALA A 490 -3.66 -33.98 11.41
N LEU A 491 -3.83 -34.05 10.08
CA LEU A 491 -4.25 -35.22 9.32
C LEU A 491 -3.14 -35.53 8.31
N SER A 492 -2.55 -36.71 8.35
CA SER A 492 -1.38 -37.03 7.52
C SER A 492 -1.42 -38.46 7.00
N GLU A 493 -1.02 -38.63 5.75
CA GLU A 493 -0.81 -39.95 5.16
C GLU A 493 0.46 -40.00 4.33
N THR A 494 1.02 -41.20 4.23
CA THR A 494 2.22 -41.49 3.43
C THR A 494 2.09 -42.84 2.74
N ASN A 495 2.66 -42.96 1.55
CA ASN A 495 2.85 -44.22 0.85
C ASN A 495 4.36 -44.51 0.75
N PRO A 496 4.90 -45.44 1.55
CA PRO A 496 6.33 -45.74 1.54
C PRO A 496 6.75 -46.65 0.39
N VAL A 497 5.81 -47.13 -0.44
CA VAL A 497 6.07 -48.15 -1.47
C VAL A 497 6.08 -47.55 -2.87
N ALA A 498 5.08 -46.73 -3.20
CA ALA A 498 4.95 -46.15 -4.53
C ALA A 498 4.27 -44.77 -4.48
N PRO A 499 4.78 -43.79 -5.26
CA PRO A 499 4.17 -42.47 -5.32
C PRO A 499 2.80 -42.51 -6.02
N LEU A 500 1.87 -41.68 -5.55
CA LEU A 500 0.57 -41.47 -6.18
C LEU A 500 0.66 -40.41 -7.28
N ALA A 501 0.55 -40.82 -8.53
CA ALA A 501 0.49 -39.91 -9.66
C ALA A 501 -0.87 -39.19 -9.73
N ILE A 502 -0.83 -37.87 -9.74
CA ILE A 502 -1.97 -36.97 -9.95
C ILE A 502 -1.73 -36.28 -11.30
N PRO A 503 -2.45 -36.65 -12.37
CA PRO A 503 -2.30 -35.99 -13.67
C PRO A 503 -2.65 -34.50 -13.58
N ALA A 504 -2.13 -33.70 -14.51
CA ALA A 504 -2.40 -32.26 -14.56
C ALA A 504 -3.91 -31.98 -14.57
N GLY A 505 -4.35 -31.07 -13.70
CA GLY A 505 -5.74 -30.66 -13.55
C GLY A 505 -6.65 -31.67 -12.82
N GLN A 506 -6.17 -32.86 -12.46
CA GLN A 506 -6.99 -33.84 -11.74
C GLN A 506 -7.06 -33.55 -10.24
N SER A 507 -8.18 -33.93 -9.65
CA SER A 507 -8.46 -33.85 -8.21
C SER A 507 -8.59 -35.24 -7.61
N ILE A 508 -8.16 -35.38 -6.36
CA ILE A 508 -8.34 -36.57 -5.52
C ILE A 508 -9.05 -36.15 -4.25
N SER A 509 -10.23 -36.69 -3.98
CA SER A 509 -10.94 -36.42 -2.73
C SER A 509 -10.15 -36.96 -1.53
N LEU A 510 -10.04 -36.14 -0.49
CA LEU A 510 -9.50 -36.48 0.82
C LEU A 510 -10.62 -36.63 1.87
N GLY A 511 -11.88 -36.69 1.47
CA GLY A 511 -13.00 -36.79 2.40
C GLY A 511 -13.19 -35.53 3.27
N ASN A 512 -14.02 -35.64 4.31
CA ASN A 512 -14.29 -34.54 5.25
C ASN A 512 -13.12 -34.38 6.23
N ILE A 513 -12.43 -33.25 6.16
CA ILE A 513 -11.25 -32.96 6.98
C ILE A 513 -11.55 -32.10 8.21
N GLY A 514 -12.75 -31.52 8.35
CA GLY A 514 -13.07 -30.65 9.50
C GLY A 514 -14.09 -29.54 9.20
N ASN A 515 -14.18 -28.54 10.09
CA ASN A 515 -15.11 -27.43 9.98
C ASN A 515 -14.37 -26.09 9.74
N PHE A 516 -14.67 -25.45 8.61
CA PHE A 516 -14.02 -24.21 8.17
C PHE A 516 -14.99 -23.03 8.04
N ALA A 517 -15.97 -22.95 8.93
CA ALA A 517 -16.95 -21.87 8.95
C ALA A 517 -16.36 -20.51 9.39
N THR A 518 -15.32 -20.49 10.23
CA THR A 518 -14.71 -19.25 10.75
C THR A 518 -13.47 -18.84 9.96
N GLN A 519 -13.17 -17.54 9.93
CA GLN A 519 -11.96 -17.04 9.27
C GLN A 519 -10.68 -17.55 9.96
N ALA A 520 -10.68 -17.63 11.29
CA ALA A 520 -9.53 -18.18 12.04
C ALA A 520 -9.24 -19.66 11.69
N ALA A 521 -10.27 -20.47 11.44
CA ALA A 521 -10.09 -21.85 10.99
C ALA A 521 -9.45 -21.91 9.59
N LYS A 522 -9.85 -21.01 8.69
CA LYS A 522 -9.30 -20.90 7.33
C LYS A 522 -7.84 -20.43 7.35
N ASP A 523 -7.56 -19.36 8.08
CA ASP A 523 -6.22 -18.77 8.20
C ASP A 523 -5.24 -19.71 8.91
N GLY A 524 -5.75 -20.55 9.82
CA GLY A 524 -4.96 -21.53 10.54
C GLY A 524 -4.67 -22.83 9.76
N LEU A 525 -5.25 -23.02 8.57
CA LEU A 525 -5.08 -24.22 7.76
C LEU A 525 -3.83 -24.10 6.87
N SER A 526 -3.02 -25.15 6.86
CA SER A 526 -1.92 -25.31 5.92
C SER A 526 -1.80 -26.77 5.49
N MET A 527 -1.09 -27.01 4.39
CA MET A 527 -0.79 -28.36 3.96
C MET A 527 0.63 -28.40 3.42
N LYS A 528 1.35 -29.46 3.79
CA LYS A 528 2.62 -29.84 3.18
C LYS A 528 2.47 -31.17 2.45
N PHE A 529 3.26 -31.37 1.40
CA PHE A 529 3.36 -32.63 0.65
C PHE A 529 4.81 -32.92 0.30
N ILE A 530 5.10 -34.16 -0.05
CA ILE A 530 6.40 -34.58 -0.55
C ILE A 530 6.19 -35.24 -1.93
N LEU A 531 7.00 -34.82 -2.90
CA LEU A 531 7.00 -35.44 -4.22
C LEU A 531 7.82 -36.73 -4.18
N GLY A 532 7.44 -37.72 -4.99
CA GLY A 532 8.07 -39.04 -4.99
C GLY A 532 9.52 -39.08 -5.48
N ASN A 533 10.03 -37.97 -5.99
CA ASN A 533 11.41 -37.80 -6.41
C ASN A 533 12.18 -36.81 -5.52
N GLU A 534 11.62 -36.42 -4.38
CA GLU A 534 12.20 -35.43 -3.48
C GLU A 534 12.28 -35.96 -2.05
N SER A 535 13.16 -35.35 -1.24
CA SER A 535 13.31 -35.66 0.18
C SER A 535 12.86 -34.51 1.09
N THR A 536 12.35 -33.42 0.51
CA THR A 536 11.92 -32.22 1.22
C THR A 536 10.43 -32.00 1.08
N PHE A 537 9.80 -31.49 2.14
CA PHE A 537 8.41 -31.09 2.09
C PHE A 537 8.25 -29.77 1.32
N ARG A 538 7.22 -29.72 0.49
CA ARG A 538 6.71 -28.51 -0.17
C ARG A 538 5.41 -28.08 0.47
N MET A 539 5.13 -26.78 0.42
CA MET A 539 3.84 -26.25 0.85
C MET A 539 2.85 -26.29 -0.32
N ALA A 540 1.66 -26.82 -0.07
CA ALA A 540 0.54 -26.73 -1.00
C ALA A 540 -0.12 -25.35 -0.90
N THR A 541 -0.85 -24.99 -1.94
CA THR A 541 -1.72 -23.80 -1.92
C THR A 541 -3.07 -24.19 -1.32
N ILE A 542 -3.73 -23.26 -0.62
CA ILE A 542 -5.03 -23.51 0.00
C ILE A 542 -6.08 -22.70 -0.75
N SER A 543 -7.17 -23.35 -1.14
CA SER A 543 -8.32 -22.70 -1.77
C SER A 543 -9.60 -23.11 -1.05
N PHE A 544 -10.47 -22.14 -0.80
CA PHE A 544 -11.76 -22.38 -0.16
C PHE A 544 -12.89 -22.15 -1.16
N THR A 545 -13.83 -23.08 -1.21
CA THR A 545 -15.07 -22.92 -1.97
C THR A 545 -16.26 -22.83 -1.00
N SER A 546 -17.29 -22.10 -1.41
CA SER A 546 -18.55 -21.94 -0.67
C SER A 546 -19.70 -22.33 -1.59
N GLY A 547 -20.53 -23.26 -1.12
CA GLY A 547 -21.68 -23.78 -1.86
C GLY A 547 -22.05 -25.15 -1.31
N ALA A 548 -23.35 -25.47 -1.28
CA ALA A 548 -23.77 -26.84 -0.99
C ALA A 548 -23.10 -27.75 -2.03
N ALA A 549 -22.38 -28.77 -1.58
CA ALA A 549 -21.79 -29.75 -2.49
C ALA A 549 -22.92 -30.29 -3.37
N LEU A 550 -22.80 -30.13 -4.69
CA LEU A 550 -23.77 -30.70 -5.59
C LEU A 550 -23.58 -32.22 -5.54
N ALA A 551 -24.66 -32.94 -5.28
CA ALA A 551 -24.61 -34.38 -5.36
C ALA A 551 -24.20 -34.79 -6.79
N GLY A 552 -23.10 -35.52 -6.95
CA GLY A 552 -22.57 -35.89 -8.27
C GLY A 552 -21.45 -35.00 -8.81
N ASP A 553 -21.10 -33.90 -8.15
CA ASP A 553 -19.90 -33.07 -8.46
C ASP A 553 -18.71 -33.72 -7.75
N TYR A 554 -18.03 -34.60 -8.47
CA TYR A 554 -16.95 -35.43 -7.94
C TYR A 554 -15.60 -34.75 -8.04
N ASP A 555 -15.41 -33.83 -8.98
CA ASP A 555 -14.16 -33.07 -9.09
C ASP A 555 -14.15 -31.78 -8.24
N GLY A 556 -15.30 -31.41 -7.68
CA GLY A 556 -15.49 -30.29 -6.74
C GLY A 556 -15.47 -28.93 -7.42
N ASN A 557 -15.73 -28.87 -8.74
CA ASN A 557 -15.65 -27.64 -9.52
C ASN A 557 -16.92 -26.76 -9.44
N GLY A 558 -17.94 -27.22 -8.70
CA GLY A 558 -19.21 -26.52 -8.52
C GLY A 558 -20.22 -26.79 -9.63
N ARG A 559 -20.00 -27.80 -10.47
CA ARG A 559 -20.88 -28.26 -11.56
C ARG A 559 -20.92 -29.78 -11.57
N VAL A 560 -22.03 -30.36 -12.04
CA VAL A 560 -22.16 -31.80 -12.29
C VAL A 560 -22.19 -32.02 -13.79
N ASP A 561 -21.07 -32.41 -14.39
CA ASP A 561 -20.92 -32.55 -15.83
C ASP A 561 -20.18 -33.83 -16.25
N GLY A 562 -19.74 -33.88 -17.52
CA GLY A 562 -19.07 -35.07 -18.06
C GLY A 562 -17.71 -35.36 -17.42
N ALA A 563 -17.05 -34.36 -16.83
CA ALA A 563 -15.79 -34.56 -16.11
C ALA A 563 -16.01 -35.42 -14.86
N ASP A 564 -17.11 -35.18 -14.14
CA ASP A 564 -17.49 -35.97 -12.97
C ASP A 564 -17.81 -37.42 -13.34
N PHE A 565 -18.48 -37.64 -14.47
CA PHE A 565 -18.75 -38.98 -14.96
C PHE A 565 -17.47 -39.77 -15.22
N LEU A 566 -16.50 -39.14 -15.89
CA LEU A 566 -15.20 -39.75 -16.15
C LEU A 566 -14.41 -39.98 -14.85
N LEU A 567 -14.62 -39.16 -13.83
CA LEU A 567 -14.02 -39.36 -12.52
C LEU A 567 -14.64 -40.57 -11.80
N TRP A 568 -15.97 -40.71 -11.82
CA TRP A 568 -16.67 -41.89 -11.33
C TRP A 568 -16.19 -43.17 -12.05
N GLN A 569 -16.09 -43.17 -13.38
CA GLN A 569 -15.62 -44.33 -14.16
C GLN A 569 -14.20 -44.79 -13.79
N ARG A 570 -13.40 -43.90 -13.20
CA ARG A 570 -12.02 -44.18 -12.77
C ARG A 570 -11.91 -44.41 -11.26
N GLY A 571 -13.04 -44.58 -10.57
CA GLY A 571 -13.10 -44.83 -9.14
C GLY A 571 -12.89 -43.59 -8.26
N GLY A 572 -12.95 -42.38 -8.83
CA GLY A 572 -12.75 -41.12 -8.12
C GLY A 572 -14.03 -40.51 -7.52
N SER A 573 -15.10 -41.29 -7.36
CA SER A 573 -16.30 -40.92 -6.62
C SER A 573 -16.22 -41.38 -5.15
N PRO A 574 -17.08 -40.90 -4.24
CA PRO A 574 -17.04 -41.26 -2.81
C PRO A 574 -17.06 -42.77 -2.54
N ASN A 575 -17.83 -43.53 -3.31
CA ASN A 575 -17.89 -44.99 -3.34
C ASN A 575 -17.38 -45.47 -4.72
N PRO A 576 -16.09 -45.81 -4.85
CA PRO A 576 -15.46 -46.11 -6.14
C PRO A 576 -16.26 -47.09 -6.99
N LEU A 577 -16.56 -46.69 -8.24
CA LEU A 577 -17.27 -47.49 -9.24
C LEU A 577 -18.68 -47.96 -8.82
N SER A 578 -19.26 -47.39 -7.76
CA SER A 578 -20.55 -47.84 -7.26
C SER A 578 -21.70 -47.43 -8.19
N ALA A 579 -22.71 -48.29 -8.28
CA ALA A 579 -23.95 -47.97 -8.98
C ALA A 579 -24.73 -46.83 -8.29
N GLY A 580 -24.55 -46.66 -6.97
CA GLY A 580 -25.14 -45.58 -6.19
C GLY A 580 -24.62 -44.21 -6.60
N ASP A 581 -23.30 -44.05 -6.71
CA ASP A 581 -22.68 -42.80 -7.16
C ASP A 581 -23.01 -42.51 -8.64
N LEU A 582 -23.10 -43.54 -9.49
CA LEU A 582 -23.57 -43.32 -10.86
C LEU A 582 -25.01 -42.76 -10.89
N ALA A 583 -25.90 -43.29 -10.06
CA ALA A 583 -27.27 -42.82 -9.95
C ALA A 583 -27.32 -41.37 -9.43
N THR A 584 -26.48 -41.04 -8.44
CA THR A 584 -26.32 -39.68 -7.90
C THR A 584 -25.87 -38.70 -8.98
N TRP A 585 -24.85 -39.03 -9.78
CA TRP A 585 -24.40 -38.19 -10.89
C TRP A 585 -25.51 -38.02 -11.95
N LYS A 586 -26.16 -39.11 -12.37
CA LYS A 586 -27.26 -39.05 -13.35
C LYS A 586 -28.40 -38.15 -12.89
N SER A 587 -28.74 -38.19 -11.61
CA SER A 587 -29.84 -37.39 -11.04
C SER A 587 -29.54 -35.88 -11.01
N ASN A 588 -28.27 -35.50 -11.13
CA ASN A 588 -27.84 -34.11 -10.95
C ASN A 588 -27.07 -33.57 -12.16
N PHE A 589 -26.94 -34.33 -13.25
CA PHE A 589 -26.23 -33.88 -14.46
C PHE A 589 -26.80 -32.56 -14.98
N GLY A 590 -25.91 -31.57 -15.18
CA GLY A 590 -26.25 -30.20 -15.56
C GLY A 590 -26.52 -29.26 -14.39
N ALA A 591 -26.50 -29.74 -13.13
CA ALA A 591 -26.60 -28.88 -11.96
C ALA A 591 -25.35 -28.00 -11.83
N THR A 592 -25.54 -26.74 -11.45
CA THR A 592 -24.47 -25.80 -11.12
C THR A 592 -24.77 -25.14 -9.79
N SER A 593 -23.74 -24.91 -8.98
CA SER A 593 -23.89 -24.25 -7.70
C SER A 593 -24.26 -22.80 -7.96
N ALA A 594 -25.40 -22.36 -7.42
CA ALA A 594 -25.78 -20.96 -7.50
C ALA A 594 -24.72 -20.13 -6.77
N VAL A 595 -23.97 -19.31 -7.51
CA VAL A 595 -23.20 -18.23 -6.90
C VAL A 595 -24.20 -17.38 -6.15
N GLY A 596 -24.06 -17.30 -4.82
CA GLY A 596 -24.94 -16.49 -4.00
C GLY A 596 -25.06 -15.11 -4.63
N ALA A 597 -26.28 -14.72 -5.02
CA ALA A 597 -26.55 -13.34 -5.36
C ALA A 597 -26.02 -12.52 -4.18
N ALA A 598 -25.10 -11.58 -4.45
CA ALA A 598 -24.70 -10.61 -3.46
C ALA A 598 -26.00 -10.07 -2.85
N ALA A 599 -26.18 -10.28 -1.54
CA ALA A 599 -27.34 -9.74 -0.85
C ALA A 599 -27.44 -8.27 -1.23
N ALA A 600 -28.56 -7.88 -1.84
CA ALA A 600 -28.77 -6.50 -2.25
C ALA A 600 -28.50 -5.65 -1.01
N VAL A 601 -27.39 -4.91 -1.03
CA VAL A 601 -27.07 -3.94 0.00
C VAL A 601 -28.24 -2.97 -0.03
N PRO A 602 -29.01 -2.82 1.07
CA PRO A 602 -30.12 -1.90 1.06
C PRO A 602 -29.58 -0.52 0.73
N GLU A 603 -29.89 0.00 -0.46
CA GLU A 603 -29.42 1.32 -0.85
C GLU A 603 -30.00 2.33 0.15
N PRO A 604 -29.16 3.18 0.80
CA PRO A 604 -29.62 4.20 1.73
C PRO A 604 -30.73 5.10 1.14
N ALA A 605 -30.77 5.22 -0.18
CA ALA A 605 -31.77 5.97 -0.93
C ALA A 605 -33.20 5.43 -0.75
N ALA A 606 -33.41 4.12 -0.58
CA ALA A 606 -34.74 3.54 -0.38
C ALA A 606 -35.34 3.96 0.97
N CYS A 607 -34.51 4.01 2.02
CA CYS A 607 -34.92 4.52 3.34
C CYS A 607 -35.22 6.02 3.29
N VAL A 608 -34.43 6.80 2.54
CA VAL A 608 -34.67 8.24 2.37
C VAL A 608 -35.96 8.50 1.59
N LEU A 609 -36.23 7.75 0.51
CA LEU A 609 -37.48 7.88 -0.25
C LEU A 609 -38.71 7.45 0.57
N ALA A 610 -38.59 6.41 1.40
CA ALA A 610 -39.65 6.01 2.33
C ALA A 610 -39.92 7.08 3.41
N CYS A 611 -38.87 7.72 3.94
CA CYS A 611 -38.98 8.85 4.88
C CYS A 611 -39.59 10.10 4.22
N VAL A 612 -39.19 10.42 2.99
CA VAL A 612 -39.75 11.56 2.23
C VAL A 612 -41.22 11.30 1.87
N ALA A 613 -41.57 10.08 1.47
CA ALA A 613 -42.94 9.69 1.16
C ALA A 613 -43.84 9.74 2.42
N SER A 614 -43.34 9.29 3.57
CA SER A 614 -44.09 9.36 4.84
C SER A 614 -44.25 10.79 5.35
N LEU A 615 -43.25 11.66 5.17
CA LEU A 615 -43.36 13.09 5.47
C LEU A 615 -44.37 13.80 4.54
N ALA A 616 -44.43 13.43 3.25
CA ALA A 616 -45.40 13.97 2.30
C ALA A 616 -46.86 13.57 2.64
N VAL A 617 -47.08 12.35 3.10
CA VAL A 617 -48.42 11.87 3.54
C VAL A 617 -48.88 12.60 4.81
N VAL A 618 -47.98 12.87 5.75
CA VAL A 618 -48.29 13.63 6.98
C VAL A 618 -48.56 15.11 6.67
N ALA A 619 -47.80 15.72 5.76
CA ALA A 619 -48.04 17.10 5.32
C ALA A 619 -49.34 17.25 4.52
N GLY A 620 -49.72 16.26 3.71
CA GLY A 620 -50.97 16.24 2.95
C GLY A 620 -52.22 16.10 3.83
N ARG A 621 -52.13 15.41 4.98
CA ARG A 621 -53.24 15.27 5.93
C ARG A 621 -53.53 16.52 6.77
N ARG A 622 -52.61 17.49 6.82
CA ARG A 622 -52.81 18.77 7.53
C ARG A 622 -53.46 19.87 6.66
N ARG A 623 -53.78 19.58 5.39
CA ARG A 623 -54.40 20.53 4.45
C ARG A 623 -55.79 20.08 3.94
N ARG A 624 -56.48 19.21 4.67
CA ARG A 624 -57.92 18.94 4.46
C ARG A 624 -58.72 19.40 5.66
#